data_AF-T1BXC5-F1
#
_entry.id   AF-T1BXC5-F1
#
_cell.length_a   1.000
_cell.length_b   1.000
_cell.length_c   1.000
_cell.angle_alpha   90.00
_cell.angle_beta   90.00
_cell.angle_gamma   90.00
#
_symmetry.space_group_name_H-M   'P 1'
#
loop_
_entity.id
_entity.type
_entity.pdbx_description
1 polymer ?
#
loop_
_entity_poly.entity_id
_entity_poly.type
_entity_poly.pdbx_seq_one_letter_code
_entity_poly.pdbx_strand_id
1 'polypeptide(L)'
;MYLPKAFAENRRDVLDALLRAYPLATVLLSGADGIVANWVPFELDGAQRLSGHVARGNELAQADGADVLLLFHGPQGYVSPNWYPSKHVSGREVPTWNYAVVEVRGRLRVIDDA
;
A
#
# COMPACT_ATOMS: atom_id res chain seq x y z
N MET A 1 -12.89 3.42 0.35
CA MET A 1 -12.40 3.17 -1.03
C MET A 1 -13.47 2.41 -1.80
N TYR A 2 -13.76 2.80 -3.04
CA TYR A 2 -14.58 1.99 -3.94
C TYR A 2 -13.70 0.90 -4.56
N LEU A 3 -14.01 -0.36 -4.28
CA LEU A 3 -13.27 -1.52 -4.79
C LEU A 3 -14.26 -2.45 -5.51
N PRO A 4 -14.29 -2.45 -6.86
CA PRO A 4 -15.12 -3.38 -7.60
C PRO A 4 -14.77 -4.82 -7.24
N LYS A 5 -15.78 -5.68 -7.07
CA LYS A 5 -15.59 -7.08 -6.63
C LYS A 5 -14.61 -7.85 -7.52
N ALA A 6 -14.58 -7.57 -8.81
CA ALA A 6 -13.68 -8.22 -9.77
C ALA A 6 -12.19 -7.91 -9.53
N PHE A 7 -11.88 -6.82 -8.81
CA PHE A 7 -10.51 -6.41 -8.48
C PHE A 7 -10.19 -6.56 -6.98
N ALA A 8 -11.14 -7.07 -6.19
CA ALA A 8 -10.92 -7.30 -4.77
C ALA A 8 -10.13 -8.60 -4.57
N GLU A 9 -8.91 -8.49 -4.04
CA GLU A 9 -8.14 -9.63 -3.56
C GLU A 9 -8.29 -9.73 -2.03
N ASN A 10 -8.72 -10.89 -1.54
CA ASN A 10 -8.95 -11.14 -0.12
C ASN A 10 -8.15 -12.34 0.42
N ARG A 11 -7.43 -13.06 -0.46
CA ARG A 11 -6.61 -14.20 -0.09
C ARG A 11 -5.36 -13.73 0.63
N ARG A 12 -5.25 -14.15 1.89
CA ARG A 12 -4.22 -13.64 2.80
C ARG A 12 -2.80 -13.93 2.32
N ASP A 13 -2.57 -15.13 1.80
CA ASP A 13 -1.29 -15.56 1.24
C ASP A 13 -0.82 -14.67 0.09
N VAL A 14 -1.74 -14.23 -0.78
CA VAL A 14 -1.44 -13.32 -1.89
C VAL A 14 -1.09 -11.92 -1.38
N LEU A 15 -1.87 -11.41 -0.41
CA LEU A 15 -1.61 -10.09 0.20
C LEU A 15 -0.25 -10.09 0.91
N ASP A 16 0.02 -11.09 1.75
CA ASP A 16 1.28 -11.22 2.47
C ASP A 16 2.48 -11.41 1.52
N ALA A 17 2.30 -12.11 0.41
CA ALA A 17 3.33 -12.23 -0.63
C ALA A 17 3.65 -10.86 -1.27
N LEU A 18 2.64 -10.03 -1.53
CA LEU A 18 2.85 -8.68 -2.06
C LEU A 18 3.59 -7.81 -1.03
N LEU A 19 3.17 -7.84 0.24
CA LEU A 19 3.84 -7.10 1.32
C LEU A 19 5.34 -7.45 1.40
N ARG A 20 5.68 -8.75 1.31
CA ARG A 20 7.08 -9.22 1.33
C ARG A 20 7.85 -8.85 0.06
N ALA A 21 7.22 -8.87 -1.10
CA ALA A 21 7.86 -8.55 -2.37
C ALA A 21 8.07 -7.03 -2.57
N TYR A 22 7.23 -6.20 -1.96
CA TYR A 22 7.24 -4.75 -2.11
C TYR A 22 7.22 -4.05 -0.73
N PRO A 23 8.26 -4.22 0.11
CA PRO A 23 8.21 -3.86 1.54
C PRO A 23 8.23 -2.35 1.84
N LEU A 24 8.53 -1.51 0.85
CA LEU A 24 8.52 -0.05 1.02
C LEU A 24 7.09 0.46 0.97
N ALA A 25 6.54 0.82 2.12
CA ALA A 25 5.20 1.36 2.23
C ALA A 25 5.19 2.90 2.24
N THR A 26 4.14 3.48 1.69
CA THR A 26 3.75 4.86 2.02
C THR A 26 2.91 4.83 3.30
N VAL A 27 3.39 5.48 4.36
CA VAL A 27 2.69 5.64 5.64
C VAL A 27 1.99 6.98 5.66
N LEU A 28 0.66 6.96 5.71
CA LEU A 28 -0.15 8.16 5.92
C LEU A 28 -0.51 8.26 7.39
N LEU A 29 -0.20 9.42 7.97
CA LEU A 29 -0.53 9.79 9.34
C LEU A 29 -1.30 11.12 9.31
N SER A 30 -2.38 11.22 10.07
CA SER A 30 -3.07 12.50 10.29
C SER A 30 -2.43 13.22 11.48
N GLY A 31 -1.68 14.28 11.21
CA GLY A 31 -1.11 15.17 12.23
C GLY A 31 -1.95 16.44 12.44
N ALA A 32 -1.51 17.29 13.36
CA ALA A 32 -2.17 18.57 13.66
C ALA A 32 -2.19 19.54 12.46
N ASP A 33 -1.15 19.50 11.63
CA ASP A 33 -0.99 20.36 10.45
C ASP A 33 -1.53 19.72 9.16
N GLY A 34 -2.23 18.58 9.28
CA GLY A 34 -2.79 17.82 8.16
C GLY A 34 -2.15 16.45 7.97
N ILE A 35 -2.43 15.84 6.81
CA ILE A 35 -1.92 14.50 6.48
C ILE A 35 -0.46 14.60 6.07
N VAL A 36 0.39 13.79 6.70
CA VAL A 36 1.79 13.61 6.31
C VAL A 36 1.99 12.22 5.70
N ALA A 37 2.95 12.13 4.79
CA ALA A 37 3.31 10.89 4.11
C ALA A 37 4.78 10.57 4.32
N ASN A 38 5.06 9.36 4.79
CA ASN A 38 6.42 8.84 4.98
C ASN A 38 6.64 7.61 4.11
N TRP A 39 7.89 7.33 3.74
CA TRP A 39 8.26 6.08 3.07
C TRP A 39 9.09 5.23 4.02
N VAL A 40 8.54 4.10 4.43
CA VAL A 40 9.15 3.24 5.45
C VAL A 40 9.15 1.80 4.96
N PRO A 41 10.31 1.12 4.92
CA PRO A 41 10.36 -0.32 4.75
C PRO A 41 9.76 -1.04 5.96
N PHE A 42 8.85 -1.98 5.71
CA PHE A 42 8.29 -2.85 6.75
C PHE A 42 8.65 -4.31 6.51
N GLU A 43 8.92 -5.00 7.60
CA GLU A 43 8.94 -6.45 7.67
C GLU A 43 7.60 -6.95 8.21
N LEU A 44 7.03 -7.96 7.54
CA LEU A 44 5.83 -8.65 8.00
C LEU A 44 6.26 -9.88 8.82
N ASP A 45 5.93 -9.89 10.11
CA ASP A 45 6.17 -11.05 10.97
C ASP A 45 5.11 -12.16 10.77
N GLY A 46 5.36 -13.33 11.38
CA GLY A 46 4.42 -14.45 11.36
C GLY A 46 3.14 -14.24 12.19
N ALA A 47 3.05 -13.15 12.95
CA ALA A 47 1.94 -12.79 13.82
C ALA A 47 1.12 -11.60 13.28
N GLN A 48 1.26 -11.29 11.98
CA GLN A 48 0.51 -10.23 11.28
C GLN A 48 0.84 -8.81 11.75
N ARG A 49 2.05 -8.60 12.28
CA ARG A 49 2.56 -7.28 12.63
C ARG A 49 3.53 -6.82 11.56
N LEU A 50 3.46 -5.52 11.27
CA LEU A 50 4.41 -4.83 10.43
C LEU A 50 5.36 -4.04 11.32
N SER A 51 6.64 -4.33 11.24
CA SER A 51 7.70 -3.61 11.95
C SER A 51 8.59 -2.87 10.97
N GLY A 52 8.89 -1.61 11.27
CA GLY A 52 9.80 -0.76 10.51
C GLY A 52 10.54 0.17 11.46
N HIS A 53 11.53 0.88 10.93
CA HIS A 53 12.36 1.79 11.72
C HIS A 53 12.46 3.15 11.04
N VAL A 54 12.48 4.20 11.85
CA VAL A 54 12.66 5.59 11.42
C VAL A 54 13.72 6.26 12.28
N ALA A 55 14.31 7.33 11.77
CA ALA A 55 15.18 8.17 12.60
C ALA A 55 14.38 8.81 13.74
N ARG A 56 15.01 9.04 14.90
CA ARG A 56 14.36 9.64 16.10
C ARG A 56 13.70 11.00 15.82
N GLY A 57 14.22 11.76 14.86
CA GLY A 57 13.66 13.06 14.45
C GLY A 57 12.48 12.98 13.47
N ASN A 58 12.08 11.80 13.02
CA ASN A 58 10.91 11.61 12.17
C ASN A 58 9.63 11.72 13.01
N GLU A 59 8.59 12.34 12.47
CA GLU A 59 7.31 12.54 13.16
C GLU A 59 6.63 11.24 13.60
N LEU A 60 6.87 10.12 12.90
CA LEU A 60 6.36 8.80 13.29
C LEU A 60 6.92 8.35 14.65
N ALA A 61 8.12 8.80 15.04
CA ALA A 61 8.69 8.50 16.35
C ALA A 61 7.94 9.18 17.50
N GLN A 62 7.11 10.20 17.21
CA GLN A 62 6.30 10.92 18.20
C GLN A 62 4.80 10.60 18.06
N ALA A 63 4.43 9.69 17.16
CA ALA A 63 3.05 9.38 16.81
C ALA A 63 2.54 8.07 17.46
N ASP A 64 3.03 7.75 18.66
CA ASP A 64 2.58 6.54 19.38
C ASP A 64 1.07 6.53 19.58
N GLY A 65 0.45 5.38 19.31
CA GLY A 65 -0.99 5.19 19.40
C GLY A 65 -1.82 5.88 18.31
N ALA A 66 -1.19 6.50 17.30
CA ALA A 66 -1.92 7.12 16.19
C ALA A 66 -2.48 6.07 15.21
N ASP A 67 -3.63 6.38 14.61
CA ASP A 67 -4.16 5.61 13.47
C ASP A 67 -3.35 5.95 12.22
N VAL A 68 -2.93 4.90 11.50
CA VAL A 68 -2.13 5.01 10.28
C VAL A 68 -2.71 4.19 9.13
N LEU A 69 -2.49 4.67 7.91
CA LEU A 69 -2.74 3.93 6.68
C LEU A 69 -1.40 3.60 6.02
N LEU A 70 -1.14 2.33 5.74
CA LEU A 70 0.01 1.89 4.98
C LEU A 70 -0.44 1.47 3.58
N LEU A 71 0.24 1.98 2.55
CA LEU A 71 0.04 1.58 1.16
C LEU A 71 1.31 0.91 0.64
N PHE A 72 1.19 -0.36 0.29
CA PHE A 72 2.25 -1.14 -0.36
C PHE A 72 1.95 -1.22 -1.85
N HIS A 73 2.84 -0.66 -2.67
CA HIS A 73 2.65 -0.57 -4.11
C HIS A 73 3.34 -1.73 -4.81
N GLY A 74 2.53 -2.64 -5.36
CA GLY A 74 3.00 -3.73 -6.21
C GLY A 74 3.24 -3.31 -7.66
N PRO A 75 3.30 -4.28 -8.60
CA PRO A 75 3.41 -3.99 -10.02
C PRO A 75 2.28 -3.10 -10.51
N GLN A 76 2.61 -2.23 -11.45
CA GLN A 76 1.63 -1.43 -12.17
C GLN A 76 2.08 -1.18 -13.61
N GLY A 77 1.13 -0.82 -14.48
CA GLY A 77 1.44 -0.46 -15.85
C GLY A 77 0.23 0.00 -16.65
N TYR A 78 0.52 0.86 -17.62
CA TYR A 78 -0.44 1.25 -18.65
C TYR A 78 -0.84 0.03 -19.48
N VAL A 79 -2.13 -0.09 -19.77
CA VAL A 79 -2.66 -1.09 -20.69
C VAL A 79 -3.26 -0.36 -21.90
N SER A 80 -2.55 -0.47 -23.03
CA SER A 80 -2.98 0.17 -24.27
C SER A 80 -4.18 -0.57 -24.87
N PRO A 81 -5.24 0.13 -25.30
CA PRO A 81 -6.35 -0.52 -25.98
C PRO A 81 -5.90 -1.10 -27.33
N ASN A 82 -4.82 -0.60 -27.93
CA ASN A 82 -4.29 -1.09 -29.20
C ASN A 82 -3.65 -2.47 -29.10
N TRP A 83 -3.43 -2.99 -27.88
CA TRP A 83 -2.96 -4.38 -27.68
C TRP A 83 -4.06 -5.41 -27.95
N TYR A 84 -5.33 -5.00 -27.94
CA TYR A 84 -6.47 -5.88 -28.20
C TYR A 84 -6.79 -5.89 -29.69
N PRO A 85 -6.75 -7.04 -30.38
CA PRO A 85 -7.15 -7.13 -31.79
C PRO A 85 -8.59 -6.62 -32.03
N SER A 86 -9.48 -6.82 -31.06
CA SER A 86 -10.87 -6.36 -31.09
C SER A 86 -11.02 -4.84 -31.12
N LYS A 87 -10.01 -4.07 -30.67
CA LYS A 87 -10.04 -2.60 -30.72
C LYS A 87 -10.17 -2.07 -32.14
N HIS A 88 -9.48 -2.72 -33.08
CA HIS A 88 -9.52 -2.34 -34.49
C HIS A 88 -10.85 -2.70 -35.18
N VAL A 89 -11.67 -3.53 -34.55
CA VAL A 89 -12.98 -3.98 -35.07
C VAL A 89 -14.13 -3.22 -34.41
N SER A 90 -14.16 -3.19 -33.08
CA SER A 90 -15.30 -2.68 -32.31
C SER A 90 -15.13 -1.24 -31.83
N GLY A 91 -13.88 -0.80 -31.65
CA GLY A 91 -13.55 0.49 -31.05
C GLY A 91 -13.86 0.64 -29.55
N ARG A 92 -14.41 -0.39 -28.88
CA ARG A 92 -15.00 -0.28 -27.52
C ARG A 92 -13.99 -0.34 -26.39
N GLU A 93 -12.80 -0.91 -26.62
CA GLU A 93 -11.77 -1.07 -25.60
C GLU A 93 -11.14 0.29 -25.28
N VAL A 94 -11.08 0.65 -24.00
CA VAL A 94 -10.55 1.94 -23.54
C VAL A 94 -9.20 1.75 -22.85
N PRO A 95 -8.34 2.78 -22.81
CA PRO A 95 -7.11 2.70 -22.04
C PRO A 95 -7.39 2.50 -20.56
N THR A 96 -6.51 1.76 -19.89
CA THR A 96 -6.58 1.58 -18.43
C THR A 96 -5.16 1.50 -17.83
N TRP A 97 -5.09 1.48 -16.50
CA TRP A 97 -3.88 1.22 -15.75
C TRP A 97 -4.14 0.03 -14.83
N ASN A 98 -3.38 -1.04 -15.01
CA ASN A 98 -3.42 -2.16 -14.08
C ASN A 98 -2.44 -1.88 -12.94
N TYR A 99 -2.85 -2.20 -11.71
CA TYR A 99 -2.01 -2.06 -10.54
C TYR A 99 -2.40 -3.07 -9.46
N ALA A 100 -1.47 -3.35 -8.56
CA ALA A 100 -1.74 -4.05 -7.31
C ALA A 100 -1.30 -3.17 -6.14
N VAL A 101 -2.19 -2.94 -5.17
CA VAL A 101 -1.89 -2.21 -3.94
C VAL A 101 -2.49 -2.97 -2.77
N VAL A 102 -1.71 -3.14 -1.70
CA VAL A 102 -2.24 -3.58 -0.40
C VAL A 102 -2.35 -2.37 0.51
N GLU A 103 -3.55 -2.15 1.02
CA GLU A 103 -3.84 -1.14 2.03
C GLU A 103 -3.94 -1.83 3.40
N VAL A 104 -3.13 -1.39 4.36
CA VAL A 104 -3.19 -1.87 5.75
C VAL A 104 -3.55 -0.71 6.66
N ARG A 105 -4.60 -0.89 7.46
CA ARG A 105 -4.98 0.05 8.52
C ARG A 105 -4.54 -0.52 9.85
N GLY A 106 -3.95 0.31 10.69
CA GLY A 106 -3.48 -0.13 11.99
C GLY A 106 -3.23 1.04 12.92
N ARG A 107 -2.91 0.69 14.16
CA ARG A 107 -2.52 1.63 15.20
C ARG A 107 -1.01 1.54 15.39
N LEU A 108 -0.33 2.67 15.25
CA LEU A 108 1.12 2.75 15.38
C LEU A 108 1.51 2.50 16.85
N ARG A 109 2.58 1.72 17.05
CA ARG A 109 3.24 1.56 18.35
C ARG A 109 4.71 1.89 18.19
N VAL A 110 5.16 2.93 18.88
CA VAL A 110 6.57 3.30 18.94
C VAL A 110 7.25 2.40 19.98
N ILE A 111 8.41 1.86 19.62
CA ILE A 111 9.25 1.04 20.51
C ILE A 111 10.58 1.79 20.64
N ASP A 112 10.87 2.30 21.84
CA ASP A 112 12.18 2.87 22.19
C ASP A 112 12.80 1.88 23.19
N ASP A 113 13.70 1.03 22.71
CA ASP A 113 14.50 0.17 23.59
C ASP A 113 15.59 1.08 24.20
N ALA A 114 15.41 1.40 25.48
CA ALA A 114 16.32 2.22 26.27
C ALA A 114 17.69 1.56 26.51
#